data_AF-A0A497PBV3-F1
#
_entry.id   AF-A0A497PBV3-F1
#
_cell.length_a   1.000
_cell.length_b   1.000
_cell.length_c   1.000
_cell.angle_alpha   90.00
_cell.angle_beta   90.00
_cell.angle_gamma   90.00
#
_symmetry.space_group_name_H-M   'P 1'
#
loop_
_entity.id
_entity.type
_entity.pdbx_description
1 polymer ?
#
loop_
_entity_poly.entity_id
_entity_poly.type
_entity_poly.pdbx_seq_one_letter_code
_entity_poly.pdbx_strand_id
1 'polypeptide(L)'
;HGSSEGLMGERSDFRNDVEAVIHSLQTKGMGDTSKIVLIGHSMGGGVGLTMGSQLASAVATIGVAPVSSPEWVNTSTPKNLLLIISTGDSVIDSKTVEQTFYKSVNGTLSFNEPHTINGTERELFIVENVDHLNILYNGQVVDEIVKWATRNVLGVEQPRSINPDLINASVYTSLAGGTIMILSVLSLVYGKLRLEKEKLKVVGETHSKTLLKTGFIAILLGGGVGSFITMVIVYILTLITPLFFTNFITALFLGNSIMYGLLARKRLKDNNPEFSYFRFLKESIKKPSLKINTILGVIGAVAFAVLFAFTLGSYTTNTFSTATMRLISLPLYLMLFVFVFMFYESFFKGYARPMMGAGIRRMVYSALFEGVVLFLTFMLELVVITTIMSQFMQSMSLGFFVLGINLLLIALVTSLVSAEVFHERTGGWISQIIISAFIFATLTIVFSPALLFF
;
A
#
# COMPACT_ATOMS: atom_id res chain seq x y z
N HIS A 1 -14.59 0.07 -9.31
CA HIS A 1 -13.89 1.29 -8.85
C HIS A 1 -12.39 1.26 -9.03
N GLY A 2 -11.68 0.26 -8.51
CA GLY A 2 -10.22 0.20 -8.59
C GLY A 2 -9.64 0.34 -10.01
N SER A 3 -10.38 -0.08 -11.05
CA SER A 3 -10.02 -0.02 -12.48
C SER A 3 -10.99 0.77 -13.36
N SER A 4 -12.00 1.39 -12.75
CA SER A 4 -13.05 2.13 -13.47
C SER A 4 -12.56 3.52 -13.84
N GLU A 5 -12.90 4.00 -15.03
CA GLU A 5 -12.76 5.43 -15.38
C GLU A 5 -13.87 6.24 -14.69
N GLY A 6 -13.66 7.55 -14.49
CA GLY A 6 -14.64 8.45 -13.86
C GLY A 6 -14.19 9.07 -12.54
N LEU A 7 -14.94 10.05 -12.06
CA LEU A 7 -14.69 10.79 -10.81
C LEU A 7 -15.42 10.08 -9.65
N MET A 8 -14.79 9.94 -8.49
CA MET A 8 -15.50 9.53 -7.26
C MET A 8 -16.06 10.78 -6.58
N GLY A 9 -17.37 10.91 -6.46
CA GLY A 9 -17.94 12.03 -5.70
C GLY A 9 -19.46 12.05 -5.59
N GLU A 10 -20.19 11.63 -6.63
CA GLU A 10 -21.66 11.70 -6.58
C GLU A 10 -22.29 10.33 -6.27
N ARG A 11 -23.20 10.28 -5.28
CA ARG A 11 -23.97 9.06 -4.96
C ARG A 11 -24.78 8.54 -6.17
N SER A 12 -25.13 9.42 -7.11
CA SER A 12 -25.73 9.10 -8.40
C SER A 12 -24.85 8.16 -9.25
N ASP A 13 -23.53 8.24 -9.11
CA ASP A 13 -22.60 7.51 -9.98
C ASP A 13 -22.57 6.01 -9.65
N PHE A 14 -22.63 5.63 -8.37
CA PHE A 14 -22.64 4.21 -7.99
C PHE A 14 -23.92 3.48 -8.46
N ARG A 15 -25.04 4.19 -8.49
CA ARG A 15 -26.29 3.64 -9.04
C ARG A 15 -26.15 3.34 -10.52
N ASN A 16 -25.66 4.31 -11.29
CA ASN A 16 -25.44 4.15 -12.72
C ASN A 16 -24.47 3.00 -13.02
N ASP A 17 -23.40 2.87 -12.21
CA ASP A 17 -22.45 1.77 -12.31
C ASP A 17 -23.11 0.40 -12.08
N VAL A 18 -23.93 0.27 -11.04
CA VAL A 18 -24.65 -0.99 -10.74
C VAL A 18 -25.65 -1.32 -11.86
N GLU A 19 -26.43 -0.34 -12.33
CA GLU A 19 -27.37 -0.52 -13.44
C GLU A 19 -26.64 -0.92 -14.73
N ALA A 20 -25.49 -0.31 -15.03
CA ALA A 20 -24.67 -0.64 -16.19
C ALA A 20 -24.10 -2.06 -16.12
N VAL A 21 -23.68 -2.52 -14.93
CA VAL A 21 -23.24 -3.90 -14.71
C VAL A 21 -24.39 -4.88 -14.98
N ILE A 22 -25.58 -4.61 -14.43
CA ILE A 22 -26.76 -5.47 -14.64
C ILE A 22 -27.11 -5.54 -16.13
N HIS A 23 -27.15 -4.40 -16.82
CA HIS A 23 -27.39 -4.35 -18.26
C HIS A 23 -26.32 -5.13 -19.05
N SER A 24 -25.05 -5.08 -18.64
CA SER A 24 -23.98 -5.86 -19.27
C SER A 24 -24.17 -7.36 -19.06
N LEU A 25 -24.55 -7.80 -17.86
CA LEU A 25 -24.85 -9.20 -17.56
C LEU A 25 -26.03 -9.71 -18.40
N GLN A 26 -27.08 -8.90 -18.54
CA GLN A 26 -28.23 -9.19 -19.40
C GLN A 26 -27.81 -9.36 -20.86
N THR A 27 -27.09 -8.38 -21.40
CA THR A 27 -26.66 -8.37 -22.80
C THR A 27 -25.75 -9.56 -23.14
N LYS A 28 -24.93 -9.99 -22.17
CA LYS A 28 -24.00 -11.12 -22.34
C LYS A 28 -24.61 -12.49 -22.01
N GLY A 29 -25.85 -12.54 -21.54
CA GLY A 29 -26.49 -13.78 -21.07
C GLY A 29 -25.77 -14.43 -19.88
N MET A 30 -25.17 -13.62 -19.01
CA MET A 30 -24.42 -14.10 -17.84
C MET A 30 -25.33 -14.20 -16.62
N GLY A 31 -25.80 -15.42 -16.34
CA GLY A 31 -26.65 -15.73 -15.18
C GLY A 31 -28.09 -15.25 -15.33
N ASP A 32 -28.90 -15.50 -14.30
CA ASP A 32 -30.29 -15.06 -14.22
C ASP A 32 -30.38 -13.66 -13.58
N THR A 33 -30.47 -12.64 -14.41
CA THR A 33 -30.55 -11.23 -13.96
C THR A 33 -31.88 -10.86 -13.31
N SER A 34 -32.85 -11.78 -13.24
CA SER A 34 -34.05 -11.61 -12.40
C SER A 34 -33.81 -11.97 -10.93
N LYS A 35 -32.68 -12.63 -10.62
CA LYS A 35 -32.29 -13.09 -9.28
C LYS A 35 -30.91 -12.60 -8.88
N ILE A 36 -30.81 -11.30 -8.59
CA ILE A 36 -29.54 -10.65 -8.26
C ILE A 36 -29.35 -10.62 -6.74
N VAL A 37 -28.16 -10.97 -6.28
CA VAL A 37 -27.74 -10.73 -4.89
C VAL A 37 -26.77 -9.56 -4.89
N LEU A 38 -27.06 -8.55 -4.08
CA LEU A 38 -26.18 -7.40 -3.89
C LEU A 38 -25.34 -7.64 -2.64
N ILE A 39 -24.02 -7.63 -2.78
CA ILE A 39 -23.08 -7.82 -1.68
C ILE A 39 -22.12 -6.64 -1.68
N GLY A 40 -21.99 -5.96 -0.55
CA GLY A 40 -21.12 -4.79 -0.44
C GLY A 40 -20.43 -4.70 0.91
N HIS A 41 -19.20 -4.16 0.90
CA HIS A 41 -18.39 -3.90 2.10
C HIS A 41 -18.21 -2.41 2.35
N SER A 42 -18.23 -1.96 3.60
CA SER A 42 -17.97 -0.57 3.96
C SER A 42 -18.90 0.39 3.19
N MET A 43 -18.35 1.37 2.48
CA MET A 43 -19.10 2.24 1.56
C MET A 43 -19.90 1.45 0.52
N GLY A 44 -19.34 0.37 -0.03
CA GLY A 44 -20.03 -0.52 -0.98
C GLY A 44 -21.22 -1.24 -0.35
N GLY A 45 -21.19 -1.52 0.95
CA GLY A 45 -22.33 -2.04 1.70
C GLY A 45 -23.48 -1.02 1.74
N GLY A 46 -23.15 0.25 1.93
CA GLY A 46 -24.14 1.35 1.83
C GLY A 46 -24.76 1.46 0.44
N VAL A 47 -23.96 1.33 -0.62
CA VAL A 47 -24.45 1.26 -2.01
C VAL A 47 -25.36 0.04 -2.19
N GLY A 48 -24.99 -1.12 -1.64
CA GLY A 48 -25.81 -2.32 -1.67
C GLY A 48 -27.18 -2.12 -1.01
N LEU A 49 -27.21 -1.47 0.17
CA LEU A 49 -28.45 -1.17 0.89
C LEU A 49 -29.38 -0.23 0.11
N THR A 50 -28.84 0.85 -0.46
CA THR A 50 -29.64 1.82 -1.22
C THR A 50 -30.15 1.22 -2.53
N MET A 51 -29.29 0.49 -3.26
CA MET A 51 -29.65 -0.16 -4.52
C MET A 51 -30.60 -1.34 -4.32
N GLY A 52 -30.41 -2.14 -3.27
CA GLY A 52 -31.30 -3.26 -2.95
C GLY A 52 -32.72 -2.81 -2.61
N SER A 53 -32.88 -1.58 -2.11
CA SER A 53 -34.19 -0.97 -1.88
C SER A 53 -34.87 -0.48 -3.17
N GLN A 54 -34.13 -0.30 -4.26
CA GLN A 54 -34.61 0.28 -5.52
C GLN A 54 -34.74 -0.76 -6.65
N LEU A 55 -33.92 -1.81 -6.63
CA LEU A 55 -33.86 -2.82 -7.67
C LEU A 55 -34.85 -3.96 -7.42
N ALA A 56 -35.89 -4.05 -8.25
CA ALA A 56 -36.89 -5.12 -8.15
C ALA A 56 -36.30 -6.53 -8.33
N SER A 57 -35.24 -6.66 -9.13
CA SER A 57 -34.48 -7.89 -9.39
C SER A 57 -33.52 -8.29 -8.27
N ALA A 58 -33.29 -7.43 -7.28
CA ALA A 58 -32.50 -7.79 -6.11
C ALA A 58 -33.31 -8.73 -5.21
N VAL A 59 -32.90 -10.00 -5.14
CA VAL A 59 -33.56 -11.03 -4.32
C VAL A 59 -32.96 -11.14 -2.93
N ALA A 60 -31.74 -10.65 -2.71
CA ALA A 60 -31.11 -10.53 -1.41
C ALA A 60 -30.10 -9.37 -1.39
N THR A 61 -29.89 -8.79 -0.21
CA THR A 61 -28.92 -7.70 0.01
C THR A 61 -28.08 -8.01 1.24
N ILE A 62 -26.76 -7.96 1.09
CA ILE A 62 -25.79 -8.28 2.13
C ILE A 62 -24.85 -7.08 2.32
N GLY A 63 -24.91 -6.46 3.49
CA GLY A 63 -24.02 -5.38 3.89
C GLY A 63 -23.00 -5.85 4.91
N VAL A 64 -21.71 -5.86 4.55
CA VAL A 64 -20.60 -6.26 5.42
C VAL A 64 -19.87 -5.03 5.94
N ALA A 65 -19.84 -4.84 7.26
CA ALA A 65 -19.41 -3.60 7.90
C ALA A 65 -19.93 -2.36 7.15
N PRO A 66 -21.24 -2.24 6.85
CA PRO A 66 -21.72 -1.27 5.88
C PRO A 66 -21.76 0.13 6.47
N VAL A 67 -21.43 1.14 5.66
CA VAL A 67 -22.00 2.47 5.90
C VAL A 67 -23.51 2.33 5.77
N SER A 68 -24.27 2.78 6.77
CA SER A 68 -25.72 2.57 6.79
C SER A 68 -26.48 3.78 7.33
N SER A 69 -27.77 3.82 7.05
CA SER A 69 -28.71 4.76 7.64
C SER A 69 -30.07 4.07 7.78
N PRO A 70 -30.79 4.28 8.90
CA PRO A 70 -32.15 3.78 9.06
C PRO A 70 -33.08 4.19 7.90
N GLU A 71 -32.88 5.35 7.28
CA GLU A 71 -33.72 5.82 6.17
C GLU A 71 -33.56 5.03 4.87
N TRP A 72 -32.55 4.16 4.77
CA TRP A 72 -32.31 3.37 3.56
C TRP A 72 -33.05 2.03 3.57
N VAL A 73 -33.70 1.69 4.68
CA VAL A 73 -34.38 0.42 4.89
C VAL A 73 -35.77 0.61 5.48
N ASN A 74 -36.64 -0.36 5.26
CA ASN A 74 -37.93 -0.52 5.94
C ASN A 74 -38.22 -2.02 6.09
N THR A 75 -39.42 -2.39 6.51
CA THR A 75 -39.81 -3.80 6.74
C THR A 75 -39.96 -4.65 5.49
N SER A 76 -40.00 -4.03 4.30
CA SER A 76 -40.17 -4.69 3.00
C SER A 76 -38.96 -4.54 2.06
N THR A 77 -38.12 -3.52 2.25
CA THR A 77 -36.95 -3.26 1.39
C THR A 77 -35.71 -2.90 2.22
N PRO A 78 -34.49 -3.30 1.78
CA PRO A 78 -34.22 -4.24 0.69
C PRO A 78 -34.76 -5.66 1.01
N LYS A 79 -34.97 -6.49 -0.03
CA LYS A 79 -35.37 -7.89 0.15
C LYS A 79 -34.21 -8.71 0.72
N ASN A 80 -34.56 -9.68 1.56
CA ASN A 80 -33.71 -10.65 2.24
C ASN A 80 -32.39 -10.02 2.70
N LEU A 81 -32.48 -9.21 3.75
CA LEU A 81 -31.42 -8.33 4.24
C LEU A 81 -30.54 -9.03 5.27
N LEU A 82 -29.25 -9.17 4.97
CA LEU A 82 -28.22 -9.54 5.94
C LEU A 82 -27.31 -8.35 6.20
N LEU A 83 -27.20 -7.97 7.47
CA LEU A 83 -26.20 -7.01 7.95
C LEU A 83 -25.15 -7.78 8.74
N ILE A 84 -23.88 -7.59 8.42
CA ILE A 84 -22.75 -8.22 9.11
C ILE A 84 -21.91 -7.12 9.74
N ILE A 85 -21.72 -7.15 11.06
CA ILE A 85 -20.85 -6.20 11.79
C ILE A 85 -19.84 -6.94 12.66
N SER A 86 -18.80 -6.23 13.09
CA SER A 86 -17.82 -6.77 14.02
C SER A 86 -17.67 -5.89 15.27
N THR A 87 -17.49 -6.51 16.43
CA THR A 87 -17.15 -5.79 17.67
C THR A 87 -15.76 -5.16 17.64
N GLY A 88 -14.89 -5.62 16.74
CA GLY A 88 -13.55 -5.06 16.51
C GLY A 88 -13.49 -3.96 15.44
N ASP A 89 -14.62 -3.54 14.87
CA ASP A 89 -14.65 -2.51 13.84
C ASP A 89 -14.47 -1.10 14.44
N SER A 90 -13.37 -0.45 14.09
CA SER A 90 -13.07 0.93 14.52
C SER A 90 -13.44 2.00 13.49
N VAL A 91 -13.93 1.61 12.33
CA VAL A 91 -14.25 2.50 11.20
C VAL A 91 -15.75 2.75 11.13
N ILE A 92 -16.57 1.73 11.32
CA ILE A 92 -18.03 1.81 11.28
C ILE A 92 -18.59 1.63 12.69
N ASP A 93 -19.38 2.62 13.14
CA ASP A 93 -20.07 2.53 14.41
C ASP A 93 -21.20 1.49 14.35
N SER A 94 -21.01 0.39 15.09
CA SER A 94 -22.00 -0.69 15.28
C SER A 94 -23.41 -0.17 15.57
N LYS A 95 -23.56 0.89 16.38
CA LYS A 95 -24.87 1.44 16.75
C LYS A 95 -25.67 1.94 15.55
N THR A 96 -25.01 2.50 14.54
CA THR A 96 -25.69 2.99 13.33
C THR A 96 -26.25 1.82 12.52
N VAL A 97 -25.51 0.71 12.46
CA VAL A 97 -25.95 -0.50 11.77
C VAL A 97 -27.05 -1.22 12.56
N GLU A 98 -26.94 -1.28 13.88
CA GLU A 98 -28.01 -1.79 14.76
C GLU A 98 -29.31 -0.99 14.59
N GLN A 99 -29.24 0.34 14.58
CA GLN A 99 -30.41 1.19 14.33
C GLN A 99 -31.01 0.94 12.94
N THR A 100 -30.14 0.71 11.95
CA THR A 100 -30.58 0.35 10.60
C THR A 100 -31.32 -0.99 10.64
N PHE A 101 -30.78 -2.01 11.33
CA PHE A 101 -31.43 -3.30 11.51
C PHE A 101 -32.80 -3.17 12.20
N TYR A 102 -32.87 -2.43 13.32
CA TYR A 102 -34.11 -2.21 14.07
C TYR A 102 -35.20 -1.54 13.23
N LYS A 103 -34.83 -0.55 12.43
CA LYS A 103 -35.75 0.06 11.46
C LYS A 103 -36.23 -0.94 10.40
N SER A 104 -35.34 -1.83 9.98
CA SER A 104 -35.61 -2.89 9.01
C SER A 104 -36.59 -3.94 9.55
N VAL A 105 -36.68 -4.16 10.86
CA VAL A 105 -37.62 -5.11 11.49
C VAL A 105 -38.79 -4.44 12.20
N ASN A 106 -38.83 -3.09 12.23
CA ASN A 106 -39.81 -2.27 12.96
C ASN A 106 -39.88 -2.62 14.45
N GLY A 107 -38.73 -2.75 15.10
CA GLY A 107 -38.64 -3.07 16.52
C GLY A 107 -37.24 -3.51 16.93
N THR A 108 -37.15 -4.11 18.12
CA THR A 108 -35.91 -4.74 18.62
C THR A 108 -36.08 -6.25 18.59
N LEU A 109 -35.22 -6.94 17.85
CA LEU A 109 -35.16 -8.40 17.74
C LEU A 109 -33.77 -8.90 18.10
N SER A 110 -33.65 -10.22 18.34
CA SER A 110 -32.36 -10.87 18.59
C SER A 110 -31.41 -10.74 17.40
N PHE A 111 -30.12 -10.63 17.70
CA PHE A 111 -29.03 -10.69 16.72
C PHE A 111 -28.59 -12.14 16.49
N ASN A 112 -27.87 -12.40 15.41
CA ASN A 112 -27.35 -13.71 15.00
C ASN A 112 -28.43 -14.78 14.74
N GLU A 113 -29.64 -14.35 14.41
CA GLU A 113 -30.76 -15.23 14.08
C GLU A 113 -31.58 -14.59 12.95
N PRO A 114 -32.03 -15.37 11.95
CA PRO A 114 -32.85 -14.87 10.87
C PRO A 114 -34.30 -14.65 11.32
N HIS A 115 -34.86 -13.50 10.94
CA HIS A 115 -36.25 -13.12 11.21
C HIS A 115 -37.04 -12.93 9.92
N THR A 116 -38.23 -13.52 9.81
CA THR A 116 -39.12 -13.29 8.67
C THR A 116 -40.09 -12.15 8.96
N ILE A 117 -39.93 -11.02 8.27
CA ILE A 117 -40.78 -9.84 8.39
C ILE A 117 -41.38 -9.54 7.02
N ASN A 118 -42.71 -9.47 6.90
CA ASN A 118 -43.40 -9.16 5.63
C ASN A 118 -42.95 -10.04 4.43
N GLY A 119 -42.67 -11.32 4.67
CA GLY A 119 -42.23 -12.25 3.63
C GLY A 119 -40.78 -12.06 3.17
N THR A 120 -39.99 -11.26 3.87
CA THR A 120 -38.54 -11.12 3.67
C THR A 120 -37.78 -11.53 4.92
N GLU A 121 -36.65 -12.22 4.73
CA GLU A 121 -35.73 -12.57 5.81
C GLU A 121 -34.84 -11.38 6.19
N ARG A 122 -34.50 -11.27 7.47
CA ARG A 122 -33.68 -10.18 8.01
C ARG A 122 -32.80 -10.69 9.14
N GLU A 123 -31.51 -10.36 9.09
CA GLU A 123 -30.57 -10.75 10.14
C GLU A 123 -29.51 -9.66 10.35
N LEU A 124 -29.13 -9.46 11.62
CA LEU A 124 -27.91 -8.78 12.00
C LEU A 124 -26.94 -9.81 12.60
N PHE A 125 -25.93 -10.17 11.84
CA PHE A 125 -24.87 -11.09 12.23
C PHE A 125 -23.67 -10.31 12.79
N ILE A 126 -23.23 -10.67 14.00
CA ILE A 126 -22.16 -10.01 14.74
C ILE A 126 -21.01 -10.99 14.92
N VAL A 127 -19.84 -10.65 14.38
CA VAL A 127 -18.59 -11.39 14.60
C VAL A 127 -17.73 -10.71 15.67
N GLU A 128 -17.02 -11.48 16.48
CA GLU A 128 -16.20 -10.93 17.56
C GLU A 128 -14.78 -10.61 17.11
N ASN A 129 -14.27 -9.44 17.53
CA ASN A 129 -12.85 -9.06 17.47
C ASN A 129 -12.21 -9.11 16.07
N VAL A 130 -12.99 -8.89 15.01
CA VAL A 130 -12.46 -8.76 13.65
C VAL A 130 -12.38 -7.29 13.25
N ASP A 131 -11.28 -6.83 12.68
CA ASP A 131 -11.20 -5.45 12.22
C ASP A 131 -12.00 -5.20 10.94
N HIS A 132 -12.22 -3.92 10.62
CA HIS A 132 -12.99 -3.46 9.48
C HIS A 132 -12.53 -4.03 8.12
N LEU A 133 -11.23 -4.26 7.95
CA LEU A 133 -10.66 -4.70 6.67
C LEU A 133 -10.64 -6.22 6.56
N ASN A 134 -10.35 -6.91 7.68
CA ASN A 134 -10.20 -8.36 7.69
C ASN A 134 -11.53 -9.11 7.84
N ILE A 135 -12.64 -8.41 8.11
CA ILE A 135 -13.99 -9.00 8.18
C ILE A 135 -14.36 -9.79 6.92
N LEU A 136 -13.89 -9.35 5.74
CA LEU A 136 -14.14 -10.02 4.46
C LEU A 136 -13.43 -11.36 4.29
N TYR A 137 -12.37 -11.59 5.07
CA TYR A 137 -11.59 -12.81 5.03
C TYR A 137 -11.91 -13.75 6.20
N ASN A 138 -12.73 -13.29 7.15
CA ASN A 138 -13.14 -14.12 8.28
C ASN A 138 -13.99 -15.30 7.78
N GLY A 139 -13.62 -16.52 8.18
CA GLY A 139 -14.28 -17.73 7.73
C GLY A 139 -15.78 -17.78 8.05
N GLN A 140 -16.19 -17.33 9.24
CA GLN A 140 -17.60 -17.29 9.66
C GLN A 140 -18.41 -16.30 8.82
N VAL A 141 -17.84 -15.12 8.55
CA VAL A 141 -18.48 -14.11 7.71
C VAL A 141 -18.68 -14.63 6.29
N VAL A 142 -17.65 -15.25 5.69
CA VAL A 142 -17.77 -15.84 4.35
C VAL A 142 -18.79 -16.98 4.33
N ASP A 143 -18.80 -17.83 5.35
CA ASP A 143 -19.80 -18.91 5.48
C ASP A 143 -21.22 -18.33 5.50
N GLU A 144 -21.46 -17.27 6.26
CA GLU A 144 -22.78 -16.65 6.38
C GLU A 144 -23.22 -15.98 5.07
N ILE A 145 -22.30 -15.30 4.38
CA ILE A 145 -22.57 -14.72 3.05
C ILE A 145 -23.00 -15.81 2.06
N VAL A 146 -22.27 -16.93 2.01
CA VAL A 146 -22.55 -18.02 1.06
C VAL A 146 -23.90 -18.68 1.37
N LYS A 147 -24.18 -18.97 2.64
CA LYS A 147 -25.48 -19.53 3.05
C LYS A 147 -26.62 -18.59 2.69
N TRP A 148 -26.52 -17.32 3.05
CA TRP A 148 -27.56 -16.34 2.78
C TRP A 148 -27.83 -16.16 1.29
N ALA A 149 -26.78 -16.04 0.48
CA ALA A 149 -26.90 -15.88 -0.96
C ALA A 149 -27.52 -17.14 -1.61
N THR A 150 -27.05 -18.33 -1.26
CA THR A 150 -27.53 -19.58 -1.86
C THR A 150 -28.95 -19.93 -1.44
N ARG A 151 -29.31 -19.71 -0.18
CA ARG A 151 -30.70 -19.88 0.30
C ARG A 151 -31.66 -19.00 -0.49
N ASN A 152 -31.32 -17.74 -0.71
CA ASN A 152 -32.23 -16.79 -1.37
C ASN A 152 -32.28 -16.92 -2.90
N VAL A 153 -31.24 -17.48 -3.53
CA VAL A 153 -31.22 -17.70 -4.99
C VAL A 153 -31.72 -19.09 -5.37
N LEU A 154 -31.30 -20.12 -4.63
CA LEU A 154 -31.51 -21.54 -4.95
C LEU A 154 -32.57 -22.21 -4.07
N GLY A 155 -33.00 -21.57 -2.98
CA GLY A 155 -33.89 -22.17 -1.99
C GLY A 155 -33.21 -23.16 -1.04
N VAL A 156 -31.88 -23.32 -1.13
CA VAL A 156 -31.09 -24.24 -0.28
C VAL A 156 -29.79 -23.57 0.15
N GLU A 157 -29.41 -23.76 1.41
CA GLU A 157 -28.10 -23.34 1.92
C GLU A 157 -27.01 -24.27 1.40
N GLN A 158 -25.91 -23.69 0.92
CA GLN A 158 -24.71 -24.44 0.55
C GLN A 158 -23.53 -24.04 1.44
N PRO A 159 -22.64 -25.00 1.79
CA PRO A 159 -21.39 -24.67 2.46
C PRO A 159 -20.42 -23.97 1.51
N ARG A 160 -19.46 -23.19 2.05
CA ARG A 160 -18.35 -22.66 1.26
C ARG A 160 -17.50 -23.81 0.67
N SER A 161 -17.02 -23.62 -0.54
CA SER A 161 -16.16 -24.58 -1.25
C SER A 161 -14.65 -24.27 -1.14
N ILE A 162 -14.27 -23.09 -0.62
CA ILE A 162 -12.89 -22.61 -0.56
C ILE A 162 -12.61 -22.06 0.84
N ASN A 163 -11.42 -22.37 1.39
CA ASN A 163 -10.96 -21.80 2.65
C ASN A 163 -10.25 -20.44 2.41
N PRO A 164 -10.80 -19.30 2.87
CA PRO A 164 -10.21 -17.98 2.70
C PRO A 164 -8.86 -17.83 3.41
N ASP A 165 -8.60 -18.59 4.49
CA ASP A 165 -7.33 -18.54 5.21
C ASP A 165 -6.15 -19.01 4.34
N LEU A 166 -6.39 -19.94 3.42
CA LEU A 166 -5.40 -20.42 2.45
C LEU A 166 -5.06 -19.37 1.39
N ILE A 167 -5.99 -18.47 1.06
CA ILE A 167 -5.79 -17.41 0.07
C ILE A 167 -4.79 -16.38 0.63
N ASN A 168 -4.98 -15.93 1.88
CA ASN A 168 -4.05 -14.99 2.54
C ASN A 168 -2.65 -15.59 2.66
N ALA A 169 -2.54 -16.84 3.11
CA ALA A 169 -1.25 -17.52 3.20
C ALA A 169 -0.55 -17.61 1.84
N SER A 170 -1.30 -17.86 0.75
CA SER A 170 -0.74 -17.94 -0.61
C SER A 170 -0.19 -16.62 -1.13
N VAL A 171 -0.82 -15.48 -0.83
CA VAL A 171 -0.36 -14.15 -1.26
C VAL A 171 0.95 -13.78 -0.54
N TYR A 172 0.99 -13.92 0.79
CA TYR A 172 2.20 -13.62 1.56
C TYR A 172 3.36 -14.55 1.19
N THR A 173 3.09 -15.84 0.99
CA THR A 173 4.11 -16.82 0.58
C THR A 173 4.63 -16.52 -0.83
N SER A 174 3.76 -16.10 -1.75
CA SER A 174 4.15 -15.72 -3.12
C SER A 174 4.99 -14.44 -3.16
N LEU A 175 4.64 -13.42 -2.37
CA LEU A 175 5.42 -12.20 -2.24
C LEU A 175 6.82 -12.47 -1.64
N ALA A 176 6.88 -13.24 -0.56
CA ALA A 176 8.14 -13.60 0.08
C ALA A 176 9.02 -14.47 -0.84
N GLY A 177 8.44 -15.53 -1.43
CA GLY A 177 9.14 -16.45 -2.32
C GLY A 177 9.63 -15.76 -3.59
N GLY A 178 8.81 -14.91 -4.21
CA GLY A 178 9.18 -14.15 -5.39
C GLY A 178 10.29 -13.14 -5.12
N THR A 179 10.23 -12.43 -3.98
CA THR A 179 11.30 -11.50 -3.58
C THR A 179 12.64 -12.24 -3.40
N ILE A 180 12.65 -13.39 -2.72
CA ILE A 180 13.85 -14.20 -2.52
C ILE A 180 14.41 -14.71 -3.86
N MET A 181 13.53 -15.17 -4.76
CA MET A 181 13.93 -15.66 -6.09
C MET A 181 14.61 -14.56 -6.92
N ILE A 182 14.06 -13.34 -6.93
CA ILE A 182 14.67 -12.22 -7.66
C ILE A 182 16.04 -11.88 -7.09
N LEU A 183 16.15 -11.73 -5.78
CA LEU A 183 17.41 -11.41 -5.14
C LEU A 183 18.48 -12.45 -5.49
N SER A 184 18.08 -13.71 -5.60
CA SER A 184 18.93 -14.82 -6.02
C SER A 184 19.34 -14.73 -7.50
N VAL A 185 18.40 -14.48 -8.42
CA VAL A 185 18.67 -14.35 -9.86
C VAL A 185 19.53 -13.13 -10.16
N LEU A 186 19.22 -11.98 -9.55
CA LEU A 186 20.02 -10.75 -9.70
C LEU A 186 21.43 -10.95 -9.15
N SER A 187 21.59 -11.64 -8.01
CA SER A 187 22.92 -11.99 -7.50
C SER A 187 23.72 -12.86 -8.48
N LEU A 188 23.08 -13.85 -9.12
CA LEU A 188 23.71 -14.76 -10.08
C LEU A 188 24.10 -14.07 -11.41
N VAL A 189 23.19 -13.29 -12.01
CA VAL A 189 23.46 -12.58 -13.27
C VAL A 189 24.60 -11.58 -13.10
N TYR A 190 24.63 -10.86 -11.97
CA TYR A 190 25.67 -9.87 -11.70
C TYR A 190 26.98 -10.48 -11.21
N GLY A 191 26.97 -11.69 -10.65
CA GLY A 191 28.19 -12.42 -10.29
C GLY A 191 29.16 -12.62 -11.46
N LYS A 192 28.64 -12.64 -12.70
CA LYS A 192 29.43 -12.78 -13.93
C LYS A 192 29.99 -11.47 -14.48
N LEU A 193 29.48 -10.32 -14.02
CA LEU A 193 29.87 -8.98 -14.51
C LEU A 193 30.86 -8.34 -13.53
N ARG A 194 32.11 -8.83 -13.52
CA ARG A 194 33.16 -8.32 -12.63
C ARG A 194 33.71 -7.01 -13.20
N LEU A 195 33.15 -5.88 -12.78
CA LEU A 195 33.69 -4.55 -13.09
C LEU A 195 34.86 -4.23 -12.16
N GLU A 196 35.92 -3.61 -12.68
CA GLU A 196 37.06 -3.17 -11.87
C GLU A 196 36.61 -2.15 -10.83
N LYS A 197 36.98 -2.41 -9.56
CA LYS A 197 36.62 -1.56 -8.42
C LYS A 197 37.56 -0.37 -8.35
N GLU A 198 37.12 0.79 -8.84
CA GLU A 198 37.84 2.03 -8.58
C GLU A 198 37.50 2.55 -7.18
N LYS A 199 38.50 2.61 -6.29
CA LYS A 199 38.33 3.06 -4.91
C LYS A 199 38.06 4.56 -4.90
N LEU A 200 36.85 4.96 -4.54
CA LEU A 200 36.58 6.34 -4.14
C LEU A 200 37.50 6.66 -2.95
N LYS A 201 38.45 7.58 -3.13
CA LYS A 201 39.28 8.13 -2.06
C LYS A 201 38.40 9.02 -1.18
N VAL A 202 37.60 8.42 -0.30
CA VAL A 202 36.87 9.17 0.73
C VAL A 202 37.74 9.25 1.98
N VAL A 203 37.81 10.46 2.51
CA VAL A 203 38.78 10.98 3.48
C VAL A 203 38.62 10.36 4.87
N GLY A 204 39.76 9.96 5.46
CA GLY A 204 40.01 9.82 6.90
C GLY A 204 39.52 8.52 7.58
N GLU A 205 40.43 7.84 8.28
CA GLU A 205 40.05 6.83 9.28
C GLU A 205 39.16 7.49 10.34
N THR A 206 37.87 7.20 10.30
CA THR A 206 36.90 7.78 11.23
C THR A 206 36.45 6.72 12.21
N HIS A 207 36.51 7.06 13.51
CA HIS A 207 36.14 6.13 14.57
C HIS A 207 34.64 5.81 14.56
N SER A 208 34.30 4.56 14.89
CA SER A 208 32.93 4.03 15.01
C SER A 208 31.96 4.92 15.81
N LYS A 209 32.48 5.65 16.82
CA LYS A 209 31.72 6.62 17.61
C LYS A 209 31.13 7.76 16.75
N THR A 210 31.88 8.26 15.77
CA THR A 210 31.42 9.35 14.88
C THR A 210 30.30 8.87 13.96
N LEU A 211 30.40 7.63 13.48
CA LEU A 211 29.38 7.00 12.65
C LEU A 211 28.07 6.81 13.42
N LEU A 212 28.14 6.26 14.64
CA LEU A 212 26.96 6.11 15.52
C LEU A 212 26.31 7.46 15.83
N LYS A 213 27.11 8.47 16.20
CA LYS A 213 26.60 9.84 16.42
C LYS A 213 25.94 10.40 15.17
N THR A 214 26.51 10.15 13.99
CA THR A 214 25.92 10.63 12.74
C THR A 214 24.63 9.88 12.40
N GLY A 215 24.55 8.57 12.64
CA GLY A 215 23.32 7.80 12.51
C GLY A 215 22.22 8.31 13.43
N PHE A 216 22.53 8.61 14.70
CA PHE A 216 21.57 9.20 15.64
C PHE A 216 21.07 10.57 15.18
N ILE A 217 21.97 11.44 14.70
CA ILE A 217 21.59 12.74 14.12
C ILE A 217 20.72 12.55 12.86
N ALA A 218 21.04 11.56 12.03
CA ALA A 218 20.22 11.24 10.86
C ALA A 218 18.80 10.82 11.27
N ILE A 219 18.65 10.01 12.32
CA ILE A 219 17.34 9.60 12.85
C ILE A 219 16.54 10.80 13.32
N LEU A 220 17.15 11.71 14.10
CA LEU A 220 16.44 12.89 14.59
C LEU A 220 16.08 13.88 13.48
N LEU A 221 16.99 14.11 12.52
CA LEU A 221 16.73 15.03 11.41
C LEU A 221 15.73 14.45 10.42
N GLY A 222 15.90 13.19 10.00
CA GLY A 222 14.95 12.50 9.14
C GLY A 222 13.59 12.35 9.81
N GLY A 223 13.54 11.64 10.95
CA GLY A 223 12.26 11.34 11.58
C GLY A 223 11.56 12.56 12.18
N GLY A 224 12.31 13.51 12.75
CA GLY A 224 11.74 14.73 13.33
C GLY A 224 11.45 15.80 12.28
N VAL A 225 12.51 16.39 11.69
CA VAL A 225 12.37 17.50 10.73
C VAL A 225 11.79 17.02 9.41
N GLY A 226 12.18 15.83 8.94
CA GLY A 226 11.64 15.22 7.73
C GLY A 226 10.13 15.03 7.80
N SER A 227 9.54 14.67 8.94
CA SER A 227 8.07 14.60 9.11
C SER A 227 7.35 15.89 8.72
N PHE A 228 7.87 17.06 9.13
CA PHE A 228 7.26 18.35 8.79
C PHE A 228 7.39 18.66 7.29
N ILE A 229 8.55 18.34 6.71
CA ILE A 229 8.78 18.47 5.27
C ILE A 229 7.85 17.53 4.50
N THR A 230 7.68 16.29 4.97
CA THR A 230 6.74 15.31 4.44
C THR A 230 5.34 15.92 4.36
N MET A 231 4.81 16.49 5.44
CA MET A 231 3.46 17.10 5.42
C MET A 231 3.31 18.19 4.35
N VAL A 232 4.33 19.05 4.18
CA VAL A 232 4.33 20.09 3.13
C VAL A 232 4.36 19.47 1.73
N ILE A 233 5.19 18.43 1.52
CA ILE A 233 5.30 17.74 0.23
C ILE A 233 3.99 16.99 -0.09
N VAL A 234 3.38 16.31 0.88
CA VAL A 234 2.08 15.64 0.70
C VAL A 234 1.04 16.63 0.20
N TYR A 235 0.97 17.81 0.82
CA TYR A 235 0.06 18.87 0.41
C TYR A 235 0.31 19.28 -1.05
N ILE A 236 1.56 19.59 -1.41
CA ILE A 236 1.93 20.00 -2.78
C ILE A 236 1.60 18.90 -3.79
N LEU A 237 1.98 17.65 -3.52
CA LEU A 237 1.76 16.53 -4.44
C LEU A 237 0.27 16.22 -4.62
N THR A 238 -0.54 16.43 -3.59
CA THR A 238 -2.01 16.26 -3.65
C THR A 238 -2.68 17.33 -4.51
N LEU A 239 -2.08 18.52 -4.64
CA LEU A 239 -2.53 19.53 -5.61
C LEU A 239 -2.20 19.17 -7.07
N ILE A 240 -1.18 18.32 -7.29
CA ILE A 240 -0.71 17.93 -8.62
C ILE A 240 -1.41 16.64 -9.09
N THR A 241 -1.60 15.69 -8.18
CA THR A 241 -2.16 14.37 -8.49
C THR A 241 -3.15 13.91 -7.42
N PRO A 242 -4.22 13.19 -7.81
CA PRO A 242 -5.19 12.64 -6.86
C PRO A 242 -4.72 11.34 -6.17
N LEU A 243 -3.46 10.95 -6.35
CA LEU A 243 -2.96 9.68 -5.83
C LEU A 243 -2.48 9.85 -4.38
N PHE A 244 -3.42 10.01 -3.44
CA PHE A 244 -3.12 10.36 -2.04
C PHE A 244 -2.09 9.43 -1.39
N PHE A 245 -2.24 8.12 -1.56
CA PHE A 245 -1.30 7.16 -0.98
C PHE A 245 0.07 7.25 -1.66
N THR A 246 0.13 7.42 -2.98
CA THR A 246 1.40 7.67 -3.69
C THR A 246 2.08 8.94 -3.21
N ASN A 247 1.31 10.02 -3.06
CA ASN A 247 1.77 11.31 -2.55
C ASN A 247 2.34 11.17 -1.15
N PHE A 248 1.62 10.46 -0.27
CA PHE A 248 2.02 10.22 1.10
C PHE A 248 3.34 9.46 1.18
N ILE A 249 3.45 8.29 0.53
CA ILE A 249 4.69 7.50 0.55
C ILE A 249 5.84 8.26 -0.10
N THR A 250 5.61 8.91 -1.24
CA THR A 250 6.66 9.69 -1.92
C THR A 250 7.17 10.82 -1.02
N ALA A 251 6.27 11.51 -0.34
CA ALA A 251 6.62 12.59 0.58
C ALA A 251 7.42 12.11 1.79
N LEU A 252 7.01 10.99 2.42
CA LEU A 252 7.76 10.36 3.53
C LEU A 252 9.22 10.13 3.15
N PHE A 253 9.42 9.48 1.99
CA PHE A 253 10.75 9.17 1.48
C PHE A 253 11.52 10.45 1.10
N LEU A 254 10.86 11.42 0.46
CA LEU A 254 11.48 12.65 0.01
C LEU A 254 11.91 13.55 1.18
N GLY A 255 11.06 13.74 2.19
CA GLY A 255 11.37 14.51 3.39
C GLY A 255 12.63 13.98 4.10
N ASN A 256 12.68 12.66 4.33
CA ASN A 256 13.84 12.00 4.91
C ASN A 256 15.10 12.12 4.05
N SER A 257 14.96 11.87 2.74
CA SER A 257 16.10 11.87 1.82
C SER A 257 16.76 13.25 1.72
N ILE A 258 15.98 14.34 1.73
CA ILE A 258 16.52 15.71 1.73
C ILE A 258 17.38 15.92 2.99
N MET A 259 16.92 15.49 4.16
CA MET A 259 17.67 15.61 5.41
C MET A 259 18.98 14.81 5.37
N TYR A 260 18.96 13.59 4.82
CA TYR A 260 20.16 12.78 4.67
C TYR A 260 21.15 13.38 3.67
N GLY A 261 20.67 13.91 2.54
CA GLY A 261 21.50 14.60 1.56
C GLY A 261 22.17 15.84 2.14
N LEU A 262 21.45 16.64 2.92
CA LEU A 262 22.01 17.81 3.63
C LEU A 262 23.03 17.39 4.69
N LEU A 263 22.75 16.33 5.46
CA LEU A 263 23.68 15.81 6.45
C LEU A 263 24.95 15.26 5.81
N ALA A 264 24.84 14.48 4.73
CA ALA A 264 25.97 13.99 3.95
C ALA A 264 26.81 15.15 3.42
N ARG A 265 26.16 16.16 2.81
CA ARG A 265 26.84 17.38 2.32
C ARG A 265 27.61 18.07 3.43
N LYS A 266 26.99 18.28 4.60
CA LYS A 266 27.64 18.94 5.74
C LYS A 266 28.87 18.15 6.19
N ARG A 267 28.72 16.85 6.42
CA ARG A 267 29.82 16.00 6.91
C ARG A 267 30.97 15.87 5.92
N LEU A 268 30.67 15.75 4.64
CA LEU A 268 31.70 15.68 3.61
C LEU A 268 32.46 17.02 3.50
N LYS A 269 31.77 18.15 3.67
CA LYS A 269 32.40 19.48 3.72
C LYS A 269 33.23 19.70 4.99
N ASP A 270 32.76 19.22 6.14
CA ASP A 270 33.50 19.29 7.41
C ASP A 270 34.84 18.53 7.30
N ASN A 271 34.88 17.42 6.57
CA ASN A 271 36.09 16.61 6.36
C ASN A 271 36.99 17.13 5.22
N ASN A 272 36.43 17.88 4.27
CA ASN A 272 37.15 18.47 3.16
C ASN A 272 36.49 19.81 2.78
N PRO A 273 37.02 20.96 3.23
CA PRO A 273 36.41 22.27 3.00
C PRO A 273 36.21 22.63 1.51
N GLU A 274 37.06 22.11 0.62
CA GLU A 274 36.99 22.30 -0.83
C GLU A 274 35.97 21.37 -1.51
N PHE A 275 35.32 20.50 -0.75
CA PHE A 275 34.39 19.51 -1.26
C PHE A 275 33.15 20.16 -1.90
N SER A 276 32.90 19.81 -3.16
CA SER A 276 31.68 20.17 -3.87
C SER A 276 30.73 18.97 -3.94
N TYR A 277 29.62 19.06 -3.22
CA TYR A 277 28.60 18.00 -3.19
C TYR A 277 27.99 17.72 -4.57
N PHE A 278 27.78 18.74 -5.40
CA PHE A 278 27.32 18.55 -6.77
C PHE A 278 28.36 17.87 -7.64
N ARG A 279 29.66 18.19 -7.46
CA ARG A 279 30.74 17.48 -8.15
C ARG A 279 30.75 16.01 -7.74
N PHE A 280 30.61 15.73 -6.45
CA PHE A 280 30.53 14.37 -5.92
C PHE A 280 29.34 13.55 -6.48
N LEU A 281 28.14 14.12 -6.51
CA LEU A 281 26.99 13.46 -7.14
C LEU A 281 27.25 13.22 -8.64
N LYS A 282 27.77 14.24 -9.34
CA LYS A 282 28.11 14.15 -10.76
C LYS A 282 29.17 13.09 -11.05
N GLU A 283 30.22 13.00 -10.25
CA GLU A 283 31.28 11.99 -10.38
C GLU A 283 30.77 10.58 -10.05
N SER A 284 29.88 10.47 -9.06
CA SER A 284 29.22 9.21 -8.72
C SER A 284 28.30 8.72 -9.85
N ILE A 285 27.79 9.65 -10.67
CA ILE A 285 26.98 9.37 -11.86
C ILE A 285 27.82 9.13 -13.13
N LYS A 286 28.91 9.87 -13.33
CA LYS A 286 29.69 9.93 -14.60
C LYS A 286 30.62 8.76 -14.87
N LYS A 287 30.65 7.73 -14.03
CA LYS A 287 31.57 6.59 -14.21
C LYS A 287 31.34 5.88 -15.58
N PRO A 288 32.39 5.33 -16.21
CA PRO A 288 32.32 4.69 -17.54
C PRO A 288 31.29 3.54 -17.64
N SER A 289 30.83 3.04 -16.49
CA SER A 289 29.75 2.06 -16.38
C SER A 289 28.33 2.64 -16.40
N LEU A 290 28.11 3.95 -16.64
CA LEU A 290 26.76 4.57 -16.61
C LEU A 290 25.79 3.83 -17.54
N LYS A 291 26.17 3.58 -18.80
CA LYS A 291 25.32 2.85 -19.76
C LYS A 291 24.97 1.45 -19.25
N ILE A 292 25.97 0.72 -18.77
CA ILE A 292 25.80 -0.65 -18.25
C ILE A 292 24.89 -0.63 -17.02
N ASN A 293 25.15 0.25 -16.05
CA ASN A 293 24.36 0.38 -14.83
C ASN A 293 22.92 0.80 -15.11
N THR A 294 22.68 1.68 -16.08
CA THR A 294 21.32 2.05 -16.50
C THR A 294 20.59 0.86 -17.13
N ILE A 295 21.22 0.15 -18.07
CA ILE A 295 20.63 -1.04 -18.71
C ILE A 295 20.29 -2.11 -17.67
N LEU A 296 21.26 -2.39 -16.79
CA LEU A 296 21.13 -3.35 -15.69
C LEU A 296 20.03 -2.94 -14.70
N GLY A 297 19.92 -1.64 -14.41
CA GLY A 297 18.85 -1.09 -13.58
C GLY A 297 17.47 -1.27 -14.21
N VAL A 298 17.33 -0.97 -15.50
CA VAL A 298 16.08 -1.15 -16.25
C VAL A 298 15.68 -2.63 -16.35
N ILE A 299 16.62 -3.53 -16.63
CA ILE A 299 16.36 -4.98 -16.66
C ILE A 299 15.90 -5.47 -15.28
N GLY A 300 16.58 -5.03 -14.22
CA GLY A 300 16.19 -5.37 -12.85
C GLY A 300 14.79 -4.87 -12.51
N ALA A 301 14.48 -3.63 -12.87
CA ALA A 301 13.16 -3.03 -12.70
C ALA A 301 12.05 -3.79 -13.44
N VAL A 302 12.26 -4.15 -14.71
CA VAL A 302 11.31 -4.94 -15.51
C VAL A 302 11.12 -6.33 -14.90
N ALA A 303 12.20 -7.00 -14.51
CA ALA A 303 12.11 -8.32 -13.87
C ALA A 303 11.31 -8.28 -12.56
N PHE A 304 11.52 -7.24 -11.75
CA PHE A 304 10.72 -7.00 -10.54
C PHE A 304 9.25 -6.74 -10.86
N ALA A 305 8.94 -5.90 -11.85
CA ALA A 305 7.56 -5.62 -12.23
C ALA A 305 6.83 -6.88 -12.74
N VAL A 306 7.50 -7.69 -13.57
CA VAL A 306 6.95 -8.96 -14.09
C VAL A 306 6.66 -9.93 -12.94
N LEU A 307 7.61 -10.14 -12.04
CA LEU A 307 7.39 -11.01 -10.89
C LEU A 307 6.28 -10.49 -9.99
N PHE A 308 6.27 -9.19 -9.71
CA PHE A 308 5.23 -8.58 -8.89
C PHE A 308 3.83 -8.85 -9.49
N ALA A 309 3.70 -8.73 -10.82
CA ALA A 309 2.48 -9.11 -11.53
C ALA A 309 2.15 -10.61 -11.42
N PHE A 310 3.15 -11.50 -11.47
CA PHE A 310 2.94 -12.94 -11.27
C PHE A 310 2.60 -13.32 -9.82
N THR A 311 3.19 -12.66 -8.82
CA THR A 311 3.07 -13.03 -7.39
C THR A 311 1.81 -12.50 -6.74
N LEU A 312 1.42 -11.27 -7.06
CA LEU A 312 0.10 -10.76 -6.67
C LEU A 312 -0.99 -11.40 -7.54
N GLY A 313 -0.62 -11.81 -8.76
CA GLY A 313 -1.50 -12.46 -9.71
C GLY A 313 -2.37 -11.46 -10.44
N SER A 314 -2.87 -11.86 -11.61
CA SER A 314 -3.78 -11.07 -12.45
C SER A 314 -5.04 -10.62 -11.69
N TYR A 315 -5.46 -11.36 -10.66
CA TYR A 315 -6.71 -11.11 -9.94
C TYR A 315 -6.64 -9.92 -8.97
N THR A 316 -5.55 -9.73 -8.21
CA THR A 316 -5.36 -8.45 -7.47
C THR A 316 -4.90 -7.35 -8.40
N THR A 317 -4.08 -7.63 -9.42
CA THR A 317 -3.67 -6.59 -10.39
C THR A 317 -4.81 -6.07 -11.26
N ASN A 318 -5.85 -6.85 -11.51
CA ASN A 318 -7.08 -6.35 -12.15
C ASN A 318 -7.91 -5.43 -11.25
N THR A 319 -7.65 -5.44 -9.93
CA THR A 319 -8.18 -4.44 -8.99
C THR A 319 -7.35 -3.15 -9.03
N PHE A 320 -6.15 -3.20 -9.62
CA PHE A 320 -5.25 -2.07 -9.78
C PHE A 320 -5.39 -1.48 -11.20
N SER A 321 -6.19 -0.41 -11.29
CA SER A 321 -6.34 0.46 -12.47
C SER A 321 -5.06 0.63 -13.29
N THR A 322 -5.17 0.34 -14.59
CA THR A 322 -4.35 0.90 -15.66
C THR A 322 -4.93 2.23 -16.15
N ALA A 323 -5.63 2.99 -15.30
CA ALA A 323 -6.19 4.27 -15.70
C ALA A 323 -5.06 5.16 -16.21
N THR A 324 -5.33 5.84 -17.32
CA THR A 324 -4.39 6.71 -18.03
C THR A 324 -3.65 7.66 -17.09
N MET A 325 -4.31 8.17 -16.05
CA MET A 325 -3.68 9.03 -15.03
C MET A 325 -2.51 8.36 -14.29
N ARG A 326 -2.57 7.06 -13.98
CA ARG A 326 -1.47 6.34 -13.32
C ARG A 326 -0.26 6.19 -14.25
N LEU A 327 -0.51 5.93 -15.54
CA LEU A 327 0.55 5.89 -16.55
C LEU A 327 1.20 7.26 -16.76
N ILE A 328 0.41 8.33 -16.77
CA ILE A 328 0.92 9.72 -16.86
C ILE A 328 1.71 10.09 -15.60
N SER A 329 1.28 9.60 -14.44
CA SER A 329 1.93 9.89 -13.16
C SER A 329 3.24 9.12 -12.96
N LEU A 330 3.40 7.95 -13.60
CA LEU A 330 4.58 7.10 -13.42
C LEU A 330 5.91 7.80 -13.72
N PRO A 331 6.08 8.54 -14.84
CA PRO A 331 7.30 9.33 -15.07
C PRO A 331 7.59 10.35 -13.97
N LEU A 332 6.56 11.02 -13.43
CA LEU A 332 6.70 12.01 -12.37
C LEU A 332 7.26 11.36 -11.09
N TYR A 333 6.61 10.30 -10.60
CA TYR A 333 7.08 9.64 -9.39
C TYR A 333 8.39 8.89 -9.58
N LEU A 334 8.65 8.34 -10.77
CA LEU A 334 9.94 7.75 -11.08
C LEU A 334 11.05 8.80 -10.93
N MET A 335 10.85 10.01 -11.46
CA MET A 335 11.80 11.11 -11.29
C MET A 335 11.98 11.49 -9.81
N LEU A 336 10.89 11.65 -9.06
CA LEU A 336 10.94 11.97 -7.63
C LEU A 336 11.72 10.90 -6.83
N PHE A 337 11.43 9.62 -7.05
CA PHE A 337 12.14 8.55 -6.37
C PHE A 337 13.61 8.43 -6.80
N VAL A 338 13.96 8.78 -8.04
CA VAL A 338 15.39 8.89 -8.43
C VAL A 338 16.10 9.91 -7.55
N PHE A 339 15.49 11.07 -7.27
CA PHE A 339 16.05 12.07 -6.34
C PHE A 339 16.12 11.54 -4.90
N VAL A 340 15.06 10.88 -4.41
CA VAL A 340 15.03 10.24 -3.09
C VAL A 340 16.24 9.32 -2.92
N PHE A 341 16.37 8.34 -3.82
CA PHE A 341 17.41 7.33 -3.69
C PHE A 341 18.79 7.93 -3.95
N MET A 342 18.92 8.96 -4.78
CA MET A 342 20.19 9.67 -4.93
C MET A 342 20.71 10.26 -3.62
N PHE A 343 19.84 10.86 -2.80
CA PHE A 343 20.24 11.39 -1.49
C PHE A 343 20.43 10.32 -0.42
N TYR A 344 19.65 9.24 -0.46
CA TYR A 344 19.90 8.08 0.40
C TYR A 344 21.27 7.46 0.13
N GLU A 345 21.58 7.20 -1.14
CA GLU A 345 22.86 6.60 -1.53
C GLU A 345 24.05 7.50 -1.24
N SER A 346 23.89 8.83 -1.40
CA SER A 346 24.95 9.77 -1.06
C SER A 346 25.30 9.75 0.43
N PHE A 347 24.31 9.55 1.30
CA PHE A 347 24.53 9.40 2.74
C PHE A 347 25.07 8.02 3.11
N PHE A 348 24.36 6.95 2.74
CA PHE A 348 24.70 5.60 3.19
C PHE A 348 25.95 5.06 2.50
N LYS A 349 26.04 5.12 1.17
CA LYS A 349 27.20 4.58 0.44
C LYS A 349 28.29 5.62 0.23
N GLY A 350 27.89 6.88 0.08
CA GLY A 350 28.81 7.97 -0.17
C GLY A 350 29.59 8.42 1.06
N TYR A 351 28.92 8.55 2.20
CA TYR A 351 29.52 9.03 3.44
C TYR A 351 29.73 7.93 4.50
N ALA A 352 28.71 7.15 4.82
CA ALA A 352 28.74 6.22 5.96
C ALA A 352 29.56 4.94 5.67
N ARG A 353 29.33 4.29 4.53
CA ARG A 353 29.96 3.02 4.15
C ARG A 353 31.49 3.06 4.14
N PRO A 354 32.17 4.11 3.62
CA PRO A 354 33.63 4.19 3.66
C PRO A 354 34.22 4.12 5.08
N MET A 355 33.45 4.49 6.10
CA MET A 355 33.88 4.45 7.51
C MET A 355 33.87 3.02 8.11
N MET A 356 33.32 2.03 7.41
CA MET A 356 33.10 0.67 7.92
C MET A 356 34.12 -0.36 7.41
N GLY A 357 35.26 0.11 6.88
CA GLY A 357 36.40 -0.75 6.51
C GLY A 357 36.30 -1.37 5.11
N ALA A 358 36.58 -2.67 4.99
CA ALA A 358 36.63 -3.37 3.71
C ALA A 358 36.06 -4.81 3.78
N GLY A 359 35.74 -5.37 2.61
CA GLY A 359 35.29 -6.76 2.46
C GLY A 359 33.85 -7.01 2.89
N ILE A 360 33.52 -8.28 3.12
CA ILE A 360 32.15 -8.73 3.42
C ILE A 360 31.62 -8.16 4.75
N ARG A 361 32.52 -7.94 5.74
CA ARG A 361 32.16 -7.31 7.02
C ARG A 361 31.60 -5.90 6.81
N ARG A 362 32.20 -5.12 5.91
CA ARG A 362 31.68 -3.79 5.55
C ARG A 362 30.27 -3.87 4.98
N MET A 363 30.00 -4.83 4.10
CA MET A 363 28.67 -5.02 3.51
C MET A 363 27.64 -5.28 4.59
N VAL A 364 27.92 -6.21 5.51
CA VAL A 364 27.02 -6.54 6.63
C VAL A 364 26.82 -5.35 7.57
N TYR A 365 27.89 -4.66 7.98
CA TYR A 365 27.77 -3.49 8.86
C TYR A 365 27.04 -2.33 8.18
N SER A 366 27.27 -2.11 6.89
CA SER A 366 26.58 -1.10 6.09
C SER A 366 25.09 -1.41 5.98
N ALA A 367 24.73 -2.66 5.68
CA ALA A 367 23.35 -3.11 5.66
C ALA A 367 22.64 -2.92 7.01
N LEU A 368 23.30 -3.33 8.11
CA LEU A 368 22.74 -3.20 9.45
C LEU A 368 22.60 -1.73 9.87
N PHE A 369 23.61 -0.90 9.61
CA PHE A 369 23.56 0.53 9.91
C PHE A 369 22.46 1.22 9.12
N GLU A 370 22.38 0.98 7.82
CA GLU A 370 21.33 1.53 6.95
C GLU A 370 19.96 1.08 7.41
N GLY A 371 19.78 -0.21 7.69
CA GLY A 371 18.50 -0.76 8.13
C GLY A 371 18.05 -0.19 9.47
N VAL A 372 18.95 -0.08 10.45
CA VAL A 372 18.62 0.51 11.76
C VAL A 372 18.28 2.00 11.63
N VAL A 373 19.08 2.77 10.88
CA VAL A 373 18.82 4.21 10.70
C VAL A 373 17.49 4.42 9.99
N LEU A 374 17.24 3.74 8.88
CA LEU A 374 15.99 3.87 8.14
C LEU A 374 14.79 3.43 8.99
N PHE A 375 14.86 2.26 9.63
CA PHE A 375 13.78 1.77 10.49
C PHE A 375 13.43 2.77 11.60
N LEU A 376 14.43 3.25 12.35
CA LEU A 376 14.20 4.18 13.45
C LEU A 376 13.72 5.55 12.97
N THR A 377 14.25 6.05 11.85
CA THR A 377 13.77 7.31 11.23
C THR A 377 12.29 7.21 10.89
N PHE A 378 11.89 6.17 10.16
CA PHE A 378 10.51 6.01 9.74
C PHE A 378 9.57 5.70 10.90
N MET A 379 10.02 4.95 11.92
CA MET A 379 9.24 4.76 13.14
C MET A 379 9.00 6.09 13.85
N LEU A 380 10.03 6.94 13.97
CA LEU A 380 9.88 8.27 14.56
C LEU A 380 8.94 9.14 13.72
N GLU A 381 9.08 9.11 12.39
CA GLU A 381 8.21 9.86 11.48
C GLU A 381 6.75 9.41 11.56
N LEU A 382 6.50 8.09 11.57
CA LEU A 382 5.16 7.55 11.76
C LEU A 382 4.58 7.97 13.12
N VAL A 383 5.36 7.96 14.19
CA VAL A 383 4.90 8.45 15.51
C VAL A 383 4.52 9.93 15.44
N VAL A 384 5.35 10.78 14.84
CA VAL A 384 5.08 12.23 14.70
C VAL A 384 3.82 12.47 13.87
N ILE A 385 3.73 11.88 12.68
CA ILE A 385 2.59 12.03 11.77
C ILE A 385 1.32 11.50 12.43
N THR A 386 1.37 10.33 13.06
CA THR A 386 0.21 9.73 13.74
C THR A 386 -0.25 10.60 14.91
N THR A 387 0.68 11.19 15.67
CA THR A 387 0.35 12.10 16.78
C THR A 387 -0.32 13.39 16.27
N ILE A 388 0.13 13.93 15.14
CA ILE A 388 -0.51 15.08 14.50
C ILE A 388 -1.89 14.68 13.98
N MET A 389 -1.98 13.58 13.24
CA MET A 389 -3.23 13.08 12.66
C MET A 389 -4.26 12.71 13.72
N SER A 390 -3.86 12.18 14.88
CA SER A 390 -4.79 11.82 15.96
C SER A 390 -5.51 13.04 16.55
N GLN A 391 -4.96 14.25 16.39
CA GLN A 391 -5.65 15.49 16.77
C GLN A 391 -6.82 15.83 15.83
N PHE A 392 -6.77 15.32 14.60
CA PHE A 392 -7.76 15.63 13.56
C PHE A 392 -8.66 14.43 13.21
N MET A 393 -8.16 13.20 13.34
CA MET A 393 -8.81 11.96 12.90
C MET A 393 -8.48 10.79 13.86
N GLN A 394 -9.10 10.77 15.04
CA GLN A 394 -8.79 9.79 16.10
C GLN A 394 -8.90 8.33 15.65
N SER A 395 -9.92 7.97 14.84
CA SER A 395 -10.20 6.58 14.42
C SER A 395 -9.26 6.04 13.33
N MET A 396 -8.57 6.89 12.56
CA MET A 396 -7.70 6.44 11.45
C MET A 396 -6.23 6.26 11.83
N SER A 397 -5.82 6.76 13.00
CA SER A 397 -4.43 6.84 13.43
C SER A 397 -3.73 5.48 13.56
N LEU A 398 -4.40 4.49 14.18
CA LEU A 398 -3.81 3.17 14.44
C LEU A 398 -3.71 2.30 13.18
N GLY A 399 -4.77 2.27 12.36
CA GLY A 399 -4.78 1.50 11.12
C GLY A 399 -3.74 2.00 10.11
N PHE A 400 -3.58 3.33 10.01
CA PHE A 400 -2.57 3.95 9.18
C PHE A 400 -1.15 3.63 9.64
N PHE A 401 -0.91 3.63 10.96
CA PHE A 401 0.37 3.26 11.56
C PHE A 401 0.76 1.81 11.23
N VAL A 402 -0.16 0.85 11.42
CA VAL A 402 0.09 -0.58 11.17
C VAL A 402 0.30 -0.86 9.68
N LEU A 403 -0.53 -0.26 8.81
CA LEU A 403 -0.38 -0.40 7.36
C LEU A 403 0.96 0.21 6.89
N GLY A 404 1.33 1.37 7.44
CA GLY A 404 2.60 2.04 7.21
C GLY A 404 3.80 1.15 7.51
N ILE A 405 3.79 0.45 8.66
CA ILE A 405 4.89 -0.45 9.06
C ILE A 405 5.13 -1.58 8.04
N ASN A 406 4.08 -2.25 7.58
CA ASN A 406 4.23 -3.38 6.66
C ASN A 406 4.83 -2.96 5.32
N LEU A 407 4.34 -1.86 4.76
CA LEU A 407 4.86 -1.30 3.52
C LEU A 407 6.29 -0.80 3.70
N LEU A 408 6.59 -0.21 4.85
CA LEU A 408 7.93 0.22 5.20
C LEU A 408 8.92 -0.94 5.25
N LEU A 409 8.53 -2.07 5.87
CA LEU A 409 9.38 -3.25 6.00
C LEU A 409 9.68 -3.87 4.64
N ILE A 410 8.66 -4.01 3.77
CA ILE A 410 8.84 -4.51 2.40
C ILE A 410 9.79 -3.59 1.62
N ALA A 411 9.57 -2.28 1.72
CA ALA A 411 10.39 -1.23 1.13
C ALA A 411 11.86 -1.30 1.58
N LEU A 412 12.09 -1.35 2.90
CA LEU A 412 13.39 -1.44 3.54
C LEU A 412 14.15 -2.71 3.14
N VAL A 413 13.49 -3.86 3.20
CA VAL A 413 14.14 -5.14 2.85
C VAL A 413 14.53 -5.16 1.39
N THR A 414 13.64 -4.70 0.50
CA THR A 414 13.91 -4.65 -0.93
C THR A 414 15.03 -3.65 -1.25
N SER A 415 15.06 -2.48 -0.61
CA SER A 415 16.13 -1.51 -0.83
C SER A 415 17.46 -1.99 -0.26
N LEU A 416 17.50 -2.50 0.97
CA LEU A 416 18.74 -2.93 1.64
C LEU A 416 19.46 -4.06 0.90
N VAL A 417 18.72 -5.11 0.53
CA VAL A 417 19.33 -6.29 -0.07
C VAL A 417 19.79 -5.99 -1.49
N SER A 418 18.96 -5.28 -2.27
CA SER A 418 19.36 -4.84 -3.60
C SER A 418 20.58 -3.91 -3.52
N ALA A 419 20.56 -2.93 -2.60
CA ALA A 419 21.60 -1.93 -2.46
C ALA A 419 22.99 -2.50 -2.26
N GLU A 420 23.10 -3.37 -1.26
CA GLU A 420 24.39 -3.89 -0.83
C GLU A 420 24.99 -4.83 -1.87
N VAL A 421 24.15 -5.67 -2.49
CA VAL A 421 24.57 -6.59 -3.55
C VAL A 421 24.99 -5.82 -4.80
N PHE A 422 24.19 -4.83 -5.24
CA PHE A 422 24.51 -4.06 -6.45
C PHE A 422 25.73 -3.17 -6.27
N HIS A 423 25.83 -2.48 -5.14
CA HIS A 423 26.94 -1.57 -4.89
C HIS A 423 28.27 -2.32 -4.78
N GLU A 424 28.31 -3.45 -4.06
CA GLU A 424 29.56 -4.21 -3.90
C GLU A 424 30.06 -4.84 -5.21
N ARG A 425 29.16 -5.05 -6.19
CA ARG A 425 29.49 -5.63 -7.50
C ARG A 425 29.81 -4.59 -8.57
N THR A 426 29.07 -3.47 -8.61
CA THR A 426 29.19 -2.45 -9.67
C THR A 426 30.05 -1.24 -9.28
N GLY A 427 30.28 -1.00 -7.98
CA GLY A 427 30.98 0.18 -7.49
C GLY A 427 30.28 1.52 -7.78
N GLY A 428 29.03 1.47 -8.27
CA GLY A 428 28.17 2.62 -8.56
C GLY A 428 26.84 2.53 -7.79
N TRP A 429 26.08 3.63 -7.80
CA TRP A 429 24.78 3.73 -7.15
C TRP A 429 23.61 3.73 -8.13
N ILE A 430 23.89 3.99 -9.42
CA ILE A 430 22.85 4.31 -10.42
C ILE A 430 21.90 3.16 -10.70
N SER A 431 22.42 1.93 -10.88
CA SER A 431 21.58 0.76 -11.15
C SER A 431 20.58 0.55 -10.02
N GLN A 432 21.05 0.66 -8.79
CA GLN A 432 20.23 0.56 -7.59
C GLN A 432 19.22 1.72 -7.49
N ILE A 433 19.64 2.97 -7.71
CA ILE A 433 18.73 4.13 -7.70
C ILE A 433 17.60 3.91 -8.69
N ILE A 434 17.89 3.40 -9.89
CA ILE A 434 16.88 3.10 -10.91
C ILE A 434 15.94 1.96 -10.46
N ILE A 435 16.51 0.86 -9.96
CA ILE A 435 15.71 -0.30 -9.50
C ILE A 435 14.78 0.12 -8.37
N SER A 436 15.32 0.74 -7.32
CA SER A 436 14.54 1.22 -6.19
C SER A 436 13.50 2.26 -6.63
N ALA A 437 13.87 3.22 -7.48
CA ALA A 437 12.91 4.22 -7.96
C ALA A 437 11.76 3.60 -8.74
N PHE A 438 12.05 2.62 -9.61
CA PHE A 438 11.03 1.97 -10.40
C PHE A 438 10.10 1.09 -9.54
N ILE A 439 10.68 0.32 -8.61
CA ILE A 439 9.92 -0.50 -7.67
C ILE A 439 8.98 0.40 -6.87
N PHE A 440 9.50 1.44 -6.23
CA PHE A 440 8.70 2.30 -5.37
C PHE A 440 7.66 3.09 -6.14
N ALA A 441 8.01 3.69 -7.29
CA ALA A 441 7.04 4.39 -8.13
C ALA A 441 5.90 3.46 -8.56
N THR A 442 6.24 2.25 -9.02
CA THR A 442 5.23 1.27 -9.46
C THR A 442 4.36 0.82 -8.29
N LEU A 443 4.97 0.37 -7.18
CA LEU A 443 4.23 -0.10 -6.01
C LEU A 443 3.29 0.97 -5.48
N THR A 444 3.79 2.17 -5.25
CA THR A 444 2.99 3.25 -4.65
C THR A 444 1.84 3.68 -5.55
N ILE A 445 2.05 3.82 -6.86
CA ILE A 445 1.00 4.14 -7.84
C ILE A 445 -0.05 3.02 -7.93
N VAL A 446 0.39 1.76 -7.98
CA VAL A 446 -0.49 0.60 -8.09
C VAL A 446 -1.40 0.49 -6.87
N PHE A 447 -0.85 0.69 -5.67
CA PHE A 447 -1.59 0.64 -4.41
C PHE A 447 -2.39 1.89 -4.10
N SER A 448 -2.19 3.01 -4.80
CA SER A 448 -2.88 4.25 -4.44
C SER A 448 -4.31 4.31 -4.96
N PRO A 449 -5.32 4.51 -4.10
CA PRO A 449 -6.62 4.98 -4.56
C PRO A 449 -6.44 6.35 -5.22
N ALA A 450 -7.23 6.62 -6.27
CA ALA A 450 -7.36 7.96 -6.83
C ALA A 450 -8.45 8.69 -6.04
N LEU A 451 -8.05 9.59 -5.16
CA LEU A 451 -8.93 10.47 -4.39
C LEU A 451 -8.93 11.84 -5.06
N LEU A 452 -10.04 12.21 -5.70
CA LEU A 452 -10.22 13.58 -6.19
C LEU A 452 -10.98 14.36 -5.11
N PHE A 453 -10.26 15.22 -4.40
CA PHE A 453 -10.86 16.26 -3.57
C PHE A 453 -11.05 17.51 -4.43
N PHE A 454 -12.19 17.63 -5.10
CA PHE A 454 -12.69 18.92 -5.61
C PHE A 454 -14.21 18.93 -5.63
#